data_AF-A0A354NT58-F1
#
_entry.id   AF-A0A354NT58-F1
#
_cell.length_a   1.000
_cell.length_b   1.000
_cell.length_c   1.000
_cell.angle_alpha   90.00
_cell.angle_beta   90.00
_cell.angle_gamma   90.00
#
_symmetry.space_group_name_H-M   'P 1'
#
loop_
_entity.id
_entity.type
_entity.pdbx_description
1 polymer ?
#
loop_
_entity_poly.entity_id
_entity_poly.type
_entity_poly.pdbx_seq_one_letter_code
_entity_poly.pdbx_strand_id
1 'polypeptide(L)'
;MSVINFANSCMTWFGALNGNMSRIQLDGMCTLIDDEQGTEDAYYLMAPCRSEHTHSDGQLFTMPNYDFRGIFDETEYTLIRTHWVANPDDFDDPGYDNTGGTTPVEAGLFKPKWEDVKLDIRAFEDVTELKTDEEVV
;
A
#
# COMPACT_ATOMS: atom_id res chain seq x y z
N MET A 1 22.85 -7.19 11.03
CA MET A 1 21.97 -6.05 10.66
C MET A 1 20.53 -6.49 10.86
N SER A 2 19.55 -5.59 10.75
CA SER A 2 18.12 -5.95 10.74
C SER A 2 17.57 -5.72 9.33
N VAL A 3 16.73 -6.63 8.84
CA VAL A 3 16.09 -6.54 7.51
C VAL A 3 14.60 -6.73 7.67
N ILE A 4 13.80 -5.85 7.07
CA ILE A 4 12.34 -5.92 7.13
C ILE A 4 11.83 -7.23 6.51
N ASN A 5 11.00 -7.94 7.26
CA ASN A 5 10.27 -9.11 6.83
C ASN A 5 8.91 -8.64 6.26
N PHE A 6 8.91 -8.23 4.99
CA PHE A 6 7.70 -7.74 4.31
C PHE A 6 6.56 -8.77 4.30
N ALA A 7 6.89 -10.07 4.22
CA ALA A 7 5.90 -11.15 4.27
C ALA A 7 5.09 -11.19 5.59
N ASN A 8 5.62 -10.61 6.67
CA ASN A 8 4.94 -10.53 7.96
C ASN A 8 4.71 -9.10 8.43
N SER A 9 4.93 -8.12 7.55
CA SER A 9 4.72 -6.70 7.85
C SER A 9 3.48 -6.18 7.17
N CYS A 10 2.71 -5.37 7.87
CA CYS A 10 1.44 -4.87 7.37
C CYS A 10 1.08 -3.52 7.96
N MET A 11 0.20 -2.84 7.26
CA MET A 11 -0.51 -1.67 7.72
C MET A 11 -1.97 -2.04 8.01
N THR A 12 -2.47 -1.66 9.18
CA THR A 12 -3.88 -1.83 9.55
C THR A 12 -4.55 -0.47 9.64
N TRP A 13 -5.63 -0.29 8.88
CA TRP A 13 -6.50 0.88 8.92
C TRP A 13 -7.73 0.54 9.75
N PHE A 14 -7.98 1.36 10.76
CA PHE A 14 -9.20 1.31 11.55
C PHE A 14 -10.17 2.33 10.98
N GLY A 15 -11.18 1.88 10.22
CA GLY A 15 -12.20 2.78 9.70
C GLY A 15 -12.86 3.57 10.83
N ALA A 16 -13.23 4.82 10.55
CA ALA A 16 -13.89 5.70 11.54
C ALA A 16 -15.08 5.00 12.22
N LEU A 17 -15.28 5.28 13.52
CA LEU A 17 -16.41 4.79 14.31
C LEU A 17 -16.51 3.25 14.45
N ASN A 18 -15.39 2.53 14.52
CA ASN A 18 -15.33 1.06 14.50
C ASN A 18 -15.92 0.47 13.19
N GLY A 19 -15.68 1.16 12.08
CA GLY A 19 -16.01 0.65 10.74
C GLY A 19 -15.15 -0.56 10.35
N ASN A 20 -15.26 -0.97 9.09
CA ASN A 20 -14.46 -2.07 8.57
C ASN A 20 -12.97 -1.80 8.78
N MET A 21 -12.26 -2.83 9.23
CA MET A 21 -10.81 -2.83 9.39
C MET A 21 -10.19 -3.44 8.15
N SER A 22 -9.24 -2.72 7.55
CA SER A 22 -8.45 -3.20 6.42
C SER A 22 -7.02 -3.45 6.86
N ARG A 23 -6.51 -4.66 6.65
CA ARG A 23 -5.11 -5.02 6.92
C ARG A 23 -4.43 -5.32 5.59
N ILE A 24 -3.50 -4.46 5.21
CA ILE A 24 -2.82 -4.51 3.91
C ILE A 24 -1.35 -4.84 4.16
N GLN A 25 -0.83 -5.85 3.45
CA GLN A 25 0.58 -6.22 3.54
C GLN A 25 1.47 -5.13 2.93
N LEU A 26 2.70 -5.00 3.43
CA LEU A 26 3.70 -4.11 2.83
C LEU A 26 4.55 -4.87 1.81
N ASP A 27 4.91 -4.21 0.72
CA ASP A 27 5.76 -4.74 -0.35
C ASP A 27 7.15 -4.09 -0.35
N GLY A 28 7.28 -2.91 0.25
CA GLY A 28 8.53 -2.17 0.29
C GLY A 28 8.52 -1.03 1.31
N MET A 29 9.72 -0.52 1.59
CA MET A 29 9.96 0.68 2.39
C MET A 29 11.16 1.41 1.82
N CYS A 30 11.09 2.73 1.81
CA CYS A 30 12.15 3.63 1.39
C CYS A 30 12.29 4.74 2.42
N THR A 31 13.52 5.00 2.85
CA THR A 31 13.82 6.16 3.68
C THR A 31 14.36 7.27 2.78
N LEU A 32 13.70 8.42 2.77
CA LEU A 32 14.21 9.63 2.17
C LEU A 32 15.04 10.38 3.22
N ILE A 33 16.30 10.68 2.88
CA ILE A 33 17.22 11.42 3.73
C ILE A 33 17.47 12.78 3.07
N ASP A 34 17.12 13.86 3.77
CA ASP A 34 17.46 15.23 3.39
C ASP A 34 18.56 15.76 4.31
N ASP A 35 19.80 15.77 3.83
CA ASP A 35 20.96 16.25 4.58
C ASP A 35 20.93 17.77 4.85
N GLU A 36 20.26 18.56 4.00
CA GLU A 36 20.18 20.01 4.16
C GLU A 36 19.21 20.39 5.27
N GLN A 37 18.08 19.68 5.34
CA GLN A 37 17.05 19.88 6.37
C GLN A 37 17.28 19.02 7.62
N GLY A 38 18.14 18.00 7.52
CA GLY A 38 18.42 17.04 8.59
C GLY A 38 17.21 16.14 8.90
N THR A 39 16.41 15.81 7.89
CA THR A 39 15.20 14.97 8.04
C THR A 39 15.42 13.57 7.47
N GLU A 40 14.69 12.62 8.04
CA GLU A 40 14.68 11.23 7.63
C GLU A 40 13.22 10.73 7.65
N ASP A 41 12.64 10.55 6.47
CA ASP A 41 11.22 10.25 6.31
C ASP A 41 11.04 8.86 5.70
N ALA A 42 10.34 7.99 6.42
CA ALA A 42 10.09 6.61 5.99
C ALA A 42 8.77 6.51 5.22
N TYR A 43 8.86 6.11 3.96
CA TYR A 43 7.73 5.82 3.08
C TYR A 43 7.55 4.32 2.93
N TYR A 44 6.30 3.87 2.96
CA TYR A 44 5.94 2.47 2.85
C TYR A 44 5.09 2.23 1.60
N LEU A 45 5.40 1.15 0.88
CA LEU A 45 4.64 0.68 -0.27
C LEU A 45 3.74 -0.47 0.19
N MET A 46 2.43 -0.35 -0.05
CA MET A 46 1.53 -1.50 0.12
C MET A 46 1.66 -2.50 -1.01
N ALA A 47 1.38 -3.76 -0.71
CA ALA A 47 1.16 -4.78 -1.71
C ALA A 47 0.02 -4.38 -2.65
N PRO A 48 0.11 -4.72 -3.95
CA PRO A 48 -0.97 -4.49 -4.90
C PRO A 48 -2.26 -5.14 -4.41
N CYS A 49 -3.36 -4.41 -4.49
CA CYS A 49 -4.69 -4.94 -4.15
C CYS A 49 -5.76 -4.51 -5.14
N ARG A 50 -6.94 -5.11 -5.04
CA ARG A 50 -8.11 -4.79 -5.85
C ARG A 50 -9.28 -4.45 -4.94
N SER A 51 -10.34 -3.89 -5.49
CA SER A 51 -11.59 -3.73 -4.74
C SER A 51 -12.30 -5.08 -4.66
N GLU A 52 -12.75 -5.46 -3.46
CA GLU A 52 -13.55 -6.67 -3.26
C GLU A 52 -14.79 -6.39 -2.40
N HIS A 53 -15.80 -7.23 -2.59
CA HIS A 53 -16.93 -7.31 -1.68
C HIS A 53 -16.45 -7.91 -0.35
N THR A 54 -16.48 -7.12 0.73
CA THR A 54 -16.11 -7.59 2.07
C THR A 54 -17.01 -8.74 2.56
N HIS A 55 -18.24 -8.81 2.06
CA HIS A 55 -19.19 -9.88 2.33
C HIS A 55 -19.91 -10.26 1.02
N SER A 56 -19.68 -11.45 0.50
CA SER A 56 -20.31 -11.96 -0.72
C SER A 56 -20.27 -13.48 -0.72
N ASP A 57 -21.38 -14.11 -1.10
CA ASP A 57 -21.44 -15.56 -1.38
C ASP A 57 -21.07 -15.88 -2.84
N GLY A 58 -20.81 -14.86 -3.65
CA GLY A 58 -20.56 -14.95 -5.09
C GLY A 58 -19.18 -14.43 -5.48
N GLN A 59 -19.14 -13.59 -6.52
CA GLN A 59 -17.89 -12.99 -6.98
C GLN A 59 -17.27 -12.13 -5.88
N LEU A 60 -16.00 -12.36 -5.59
CA LEU A 60 -15.27 -11.64 -4.56
C LEU A 60 -14.82 -10.26 -5.06
N PHE A 61 -14.18 -10.20 -6.23
CA PHE A 61 -13.69 -8.96 -6.80
C PHE A 61 -14.82 -8.18 -7.48
N THR A 62 -14.86 -6.86 -7.26
CA THR A 62 -15.72 -5.98 -8.05
C THR A 62 -15.21 -5.91 -9.48
N MET A 63 -16.10 -5.82 -10.46
CA MET A 63 -15.72 -5.66 -11.86
C MET A 63 -16.60 -4.56 -12.50
N PRO A 64 -16.03 -3.64 -13.29
CA PRO A 64 -14.59 -3.49 -13.57
C PRO A 64 -13.79 -3.09 -12.32
N ASN A 65 -12.45 -3.17 -12.38
CA ASN A 65 -11.58 -2.90 -11.22
C ASN A 65 -10.27 -2.17 -11.59
N TYR A 66 -9.57 -1.72 -10.55
CA TYR A 66 -8.18 -1.27 -10.64
C TYR A 66 -7.26 -2.19 -9.83
N ASP A 67 -6.00 -2.24 -10.22
CA ASP A 67 -4.90 -2.61 -9.34
C ASP A 67 -4.43 -1.34 -8.61
N PHE A 68 -4.53 -1.36 -7.29
CA PHE A 68 -4.21 -0.25 -6.41
C PHE A 68 -2.83 -0.43 -5.80
N ARG A 69 -2.02 0.63 -5.84
CA ARG A 69 -0.76 0.72 -5.11
C ARG A 69 -0.66 2.05 -4.39
N GLY A 70 -0.54 1.98 -3.07
CA GLY A 70 -0.33 3.13 -2.20
C GLY A 70 1.11 3.25 -1.74
N ILE A 71 1.63 4.48 -1.76
CA ILE A 71 2.85 4.89 -1.06
C ILE A 71 2.42 5.91 -0.02
N PHE A 72 2.87 5.75 1.22
CA PHE A 72 2.43 6.60 2.33
C PHE A 72 3.55 6.76 3.36
N ASP A 73 3.55 7.93 4.00
CA ASP A 73 4.22 8.21 5.26
C ASP A 73 3.17 8.76 6.26
N GLU A 74 3.63 9.36 7.36
CA GLU A 74 2.75 10.01 8.33
C GLU A 74 2.08 11.29 7.78
N THR A 75 2.67 11.93 6.78
CA THR A 75 2.32 13.31 6.42
C THR A 75 1.56 13.45 5.11
N GLU A 76 1.77 12.53 4.18
CA GLU A 76 1.30 12.52 2.82
C GLU A 76 1.15 11.09 2.27
N TYR A 77 0.49 11.00 1.13
CA TYR A 77 0.30 9.73 0.43
C TYR A 77 0.20 9.95 -1.07
N THR A 78 0.44 8.88 -1.81
CA THR A 78 0.10 8.73 -3.22
C THR A 78 -0.56 7.37 -3.44
N LEU A 79 -1.72 7.36 -4.06
CA LEU A 79 -2.43 6.17 -4.52
C LEU A 79 -2.40 6.13 -6.05
N ILE A 80 -1.83 5.06 -6.58
CA ILE A 80 -1.73 4.77 -8.01
C ILE A 80 -2.76 3.70 -8.35
N ARG A 81 -3.50 3.92 -9.44
CA ARG A 81 -4.58 3.08 -9.95
C ARG A 81 -4.22 2.65 -11.37
N THR A 82 -4.05 1.35 -11.58
CA THR A 82 -3.83 0.79 -12.92
C THR A 82 -5.06 0.02 -13.34
N HIS A 83 -5.59 0.31 -14.52
CA HIS A 83 -6.79 -0.37 -15.01
C HIS A 83 -6.55 -1.89 -15.14
N TRP A 84 -7.55 -2.71 -14.81
CA TRP A 84 -7.42 -4.17 -14.85
C TRP A 84 -7.18 -4.75 -16.26
N VAL A 85 -7.45 -3.95 -17.30
CA VAL A 85 -7.16 -4.24 -18.72
C VAL A 85 -6.28 -3.15 -19.32
N ALA A 86 -5.49 -3.51 -20.34
CA ALA A 86 -4.52 -2.63 -20.97
C ALA A 86 -5.13 -1.50 -21.83
N ASN A 87 -6.34 -1.69 -22.36
CA ASN A 87 -7.03 -0.71 -23.19
C ASN A 87 -8.51 -0.67 -22.79
N PRO A 88 -8.85 0.05 -21.71
CA PRO A 88 -10.23 0.17 -21.27
C PRO A 88 -11.07 1.00 -22.23
N ASP A 89 -12.32 0.60 -22.40
CA ASP A 89 -13.34 1.48 -22.94
C ASP A 89 -13.82 2.42 -21.82
N ASP A 90 -14.22 3.66 -22.15
CA ASP A 90 -14.65 4.66 -21.16
C ASP A 90 -15.83 4.17 -20.26
N PHE A 91 -16.64 3.24 -20.76
CA PHE A 91 -17.76 2.64 -20.02
C PHE A 91 -17.33 1.51 -19.07
N ASP A 92 -16.12 0.99 -19.22
CA ASP A 92 -15.53 -0.04 -18.37
C ASP A 92 -14.65 0.56 -17.28
N ASP A 93 -14.62 1.89 -17.13
CA ASP A 93 -13.84 2.58 -16.11
C ASP A 93 -14.51 2.46 -14.72
N PRO A 94 -13.86 1.79 -13.74
CA PRO A 94 -14.42 1.62 -12.38
C PRO A 94 -14.64 2.94 -11.63
N GLY A 95 -13.87 3.97 -11.98
CA GLY A 95 -13.90 5.30 -11.42
C GLY A 95 -15.14 6.11 -11.78
N TYR A 96 -15.92 5.68 -12.78
CA TYR A 96 -17.16 6.35 -13.17
C TYR A 96 -18.27 6.16 -12.12
N ASP A 97 -18.30 5.00 -11.46
CA ASP A 97 -19.46 4.56 -10.67
C ASP A 97 -19.26 4.75 -9.16
N ASN A 98 -18.06 4.47 -8.63
CA ASN A 98 -17.94 4.18 -7.19
C ASN A 98 -16.51 4.17 -6.59
N THR A 99 -15.41 4.14 -7.36
CA THR A 99 -14.06 3.95 -6.76
C THR A 99 -13.30 5.22 -6.37
N GLY A 100 -13.93 6.39 -6.31
CA GLY A 100 -13.25 7.66 -5.96
C GLY A 100 -12.68 8.42 -7.16
N GLY A 101 -13.24 8.21 -8.35
CA GLY A 101 -12.90 8.93 -9.58
C GLY A 101 -11.98 8.16 -10.53
N THR A 102 -11.80 8.71 -11.73
CA THR A 102 -11.03 8.13 -12.84
C THR A 102 -9.55 8.55 -12.83
N THR A 103 -9.11 9.29 -11.80
CA THR A 103 -7.75 9.83 -11.75
C THR A 103 -6.75 8.69 -11.48
N PRO A 104 -5.80 8.41 -12.39
CA PRO A 104 -4.88 7.28 -12.23
C PRO A 104 -3.93 7.44 -11.05
N VAL A 105 -3.68 8.68 -10.63
CA VAL A 105 -2.81 9.00 -9.49
C VAL A 105 -3.50 10.05 -8.63
N GLU A 106 -3.73 9.71 -7.37
CA GLU A 106 -4.26 10.59 -6.35
C GLU A 106 -3.18 10.82 -5.29
N ALA A 107 -2.89 12.07 -4.93
CA ALA A 107 -1.91 12.38 -3.90
C ALA A 107 -2.45 13.49 -3.00
N GLY A 108 -2.03 13.49 -1.73
CA GLY A 108 -2.46 14.50 -0.78
C GLY A 108 -1.84 14.36 0.60
N LEU A 109 -2.21 15.27 1.49
CA LEU A 109 -1.78 15.25 2.89
C LEU A 109 -2.57 14.20 3.69
N PHE A 110 -1.87 13.48 4.57
CA PHE A 110 -2.35 12.28 5.26
C PHE A 110 -2.47 12.41 6.78
N LYS A 111 -1.92 13.47 7.39
CA LYS A 111 -1.84 13.64 8.85
C LYS A 111 -3.12 13.30 9.64
N PRO A 112 -4.34 13.72 9.24
CA PRO A 112 -5.54 13.44 10.03
C PRO A 112 -5.96 11.96 10.05
N LYS A 113 -5.48 11.16 9.10
CA LYS A 113 -5.84 9.74 8.96
C LYS A 113 -4.76 8.80 9.47
N TRP A 114 -3.53 9.28 9.62
CA TRP A 114 -2.43 8.46 10.14
C TRP A 114 -2.67 8.00 11.58
N GLU A 115 -3.38 8.78 12.39
CA GLU A 115 -3.77 8.38 13.75
C GLU A 115 -4.63 7.11 13.78
N ASP A 116 -5.36 6.82 12.69
CA ASP A 116 -6.17 5.61 12.51
C ASP A 116 -5.38 4.44 11.90
N VAL A 117 -4.08 4.63 11.65
CA VAL A 117 -3.18 3.64 11.06
C VAL A 117 -2.31 3.02 12.13
N LYS A 118 -2.27 1.68 12.15
CA LYS A 118 -1.27 0.92 12.88
C LYS A 118 -0.34 0.21 11.93
N LEU A 119 0.94 0.57 12.00
CA LEU A 119 2.01 -0.12 11.31
C LEU A 119 2.56 -1.26 12.18
N ASP A 120 2.59 -2.48 11.67
CA ASP A 120 3.24 -3.64 12.29
C ASP A 120 4.40 -4.06 11.38
N ILE A 121 5.60 -3.57 11.68
CA ILE A 121 6.84 -3.92 10.98
C ILE A 121 7.51 -5.07 11.73
N ARG A 122 7.76 -6.15 11.02
CA ARG A 122 8.58 -7.27 11.48
C ARG A 122 9.91 -7.23 10.79
N ALA A 123 10.94 -7.67 11.48
CA ALA A 123 12.27 -7.78 10.93
C ALA A 123 12.92 -9.10 11.31
N PHE A 124 13.82 -9.57 10.46
CA PHE A 124 14.79 -10.58 10.82
C PHE A 124 15.95 -9.88 11.51
N GLU A 125 16.20 -10.26 12.76
CA GLU A 125 17.34 -9.79 13.52
C GLU A 125 18.58 -10.65 13.22
N ASP A 126 19.76 -10.08 13.45
CA ASP A 126 21.05 -10.77 13.31
C ASP A 126 21.29 -11.42 11.94
N VAL A 127 20.73 -10.83 10.88
CA VAL A 127 20.97 -11.26 9.50
C VAL A 127 22.38 -10.89 9.06
N THR A 128 22.98 -11.82 8.32
CA THR A 128 24.29 -11.69 7.67
C THR A 128 24.06 -11.49 6.18
N GLU A 129 24.58 -10.39 5.65
CA GLU A 129 24.57 -10.13 4.21
C GLU A 129 25.50 -11.13 3.52
N LEU A 130 24.95 -11.83 2.52
CA LEU A 130 25.73 -12.68 1.63
C LEU A 130 26.47 -11.77 0.63
N LYS A 131 27.74 -12.06 0.41
CA LYS A 131 28.61 -11.28 -0.49
C LYS A 131 28.69 -11.87 -1.88
N THR A 132 28.37 -13.15 -2.04
CA THR A 132 28.40 -13.84 -3.33
C THR A 132 27.18 -14.74 -3.54
N ASP A 133 26.81 -14.95 -4.80
CA ASP A 133 25.69 -15.81 -5.19
C ASP A 133 25.92 -17.28 -4.77
N GLU A 134 27.18 -17.69 -4.61
CA GLU A 134 27.58 -19.04 -4.20
C GLU A 134 27.17 -19.37 -2.75
N GLU A 135 26.86 -18.35 -1.94
CA GLU A 135 26.42 -18.52 -0.55
C GLU A 135 24.92 -18.81 -0.44
N VAL A 136 24.16 -18.73 -1.54
CA VAL A 136 22.74 -19.10 -1.60
C VAL A 136 22.61 -20.63 -1.73
N VAL A 137 22.11 -21.29 -0.67
CA VAL A 137 21.94 -22.76 -0.58
C VAL A 137 20.57 -23.20 -1.10
#